data_AF-X0T1A4-F1
#
_entry.id   AF-X0T1A4-F1
#
_cell.length_a   1.000
_cell.length_b   1.000
_cell.length_c   1.000
_cell.angle_alpha   90.00
_cell.angle_beta   90.00
_cell.angle_gamma   90.00
#
_symmetry.space_group_name_H-M   'P 1'
#
loop_
_entity.id
_entity.type
_entity.pdbx_description
1 polymer ?
#
loop_
_entity_poly.entity_id
_entity_poly.type
_entity_poly.pdbx_seq_one_letter_code
_entity_poly.pdbx_strand_id
1 'polypeptide(L)'
;MPAINAKRVYRIMRQNALLLERKPAVPPSKRAHTGRVAVKESNQRWCSDGFEFCCDNGERLRVTFALDCCDREALHWAVTTGGFNSETVQDVMLGAVERRFGNDLPSSPVEWLTDNGSCYRANETRQFARMLGLEPKNTAVR
;
A
#
# COMPACT_ATOMS: atom_id res chain seq x y z
N MET A 1 6.32 -30.94 27.34
CA MET A 1 7.52 -30.25 27.87
C MET A 1 7.06 -29.19 28.87
N PRO A 2 7.78 -28.96 29.98
CA PRO A 2 7.39 -27.94 30.95
C PRO A 2 7.51 -26.53 30.35
N ALA A 3 6.60 -25.63 30.73
CA ALA A 3 6.60 -24.24 30.27
C ALA A 3 7.84 -23.51 30.81
N ILE A 4 8.68 -22.99 29.91
CA ILE A 4 9.88 -22.24 30.25
C ILE A 4 9.52 -20.77 30.48
N ASN A 5 9.90 -20.20 31.61
CA ASN A 5 9.64 -18.79 31.92
C ASN A 5 10.49 -17.86 31.04
N ALA A 6 9.84 -17.12 30.14
CA ALA A 6 10.49 -16.20 29.21
C ALA A 6 11.35 -15.11 29.90
N LYS A 7 10.96 -14.64 31.09
CA LYS A 7 11.74 -13.65 31.86
C LYS A 7 13.07 -14.25 32.36
N ARG A 8 13.08 -15.55 32.68
CA ARG A 8 14.30 -16.27 33.07
C ARG A 8 15.24 -16.42 31.89
N VAL A 9 14.71 -16.82 30.73
CA VAL A 9 15.49 -16.94 29.48
C VAL A 9 16.13 -15.61 29.11
N TYR A 10 15.34 -14.53 29.09
CA TYR A 10 15.82 -13.19 28.78
C TYR A 10 16.98 -12.75 29.70
N ARG A 11 16.88 -13.03 31.01
CA ARG A 11 17.93 -12.67 31.98
C ARG A 11 19.23 -13.44 31.73
N ILE A 12 19.13 -14.73 31.45
CA ILE A 12 20.29 -15.58 31.13
C ILE A 12 20.95 -15.09 29.84
N MET A 13 20.18 -14.80 28.79
CA MET A 13 20.69 -14.25 27.54
C MET A 13 21.39 -12.90 27.76
N ARG A 14 20.81 -12.03 28.60
CA ARG A 14 21.42 -10.74 28.96
C ARG A 14 22.76 -10.91 29.68
N GLN A 15 22.84 -11.82 30.66
CA GLN A 15 24.07 -12.09 31.42
C GLN A 15 25.19 -12.64 30.56
N ASN A 16 24.84 -13.41 29.52
CA ASN A 16 25.81 -14.03 28.61
C ASN A 16 26.06 -13.21 27.33
N ALA A 17 25.60 -11.95 27.27
CA ALA A 17 25.72 -11.10 26.07
C ALA A 17 25.16 -11.73 24.78
N LEU A 18 24.11 -12.55 24.92
CA LEU A 18 23.42 -13.24 23.81
C LEU A 18 22.17 -12.50 23.33
N LEU A 19 21.90 -11.29 23.83
CA LEU A 19 20.82 -10.46 23.32
C LEU A 19 21.25 -9.80 22.02
N LEU A 20 20.36 -9.79 21.03
CA LEU A 20 20.54 -8.98 19.84
C LEU A 20 20.68 -7.51 20.22
N GLU A 21 21.63 -6.83 19.59
CA GLU A 21 21.76 -5.38 19.72
C GLU A 21 20.44 -4.71 19.30
N ARG A 22 19.96 -3.78 20.13
CA ARG A 22 18.77 -3.03 19.81
C ARG A 22 19.10 -2.17 18.59
N LYS A 23 18.44 -2.45 17.46
CA LYS A 23 18.59 -1.65 16.24
C LYS A 23 18.41 -0.16 16.61
N PRO A 24 19.41 0.71 16.36
CA PRO A 24 19.23 2.13 16.61
C PRO A 24 18.04 2.63 15.78
N ALA A 25 17.31 3.59 16.33
CA ALA A 25 16.23 4.25 15.57
C ALA A 25 16.84 4.76 14.27
N VAL A 26 16.32 4.28 13.14
CA VAL A 26 16.80 4.71 11.82
C VAL A 26 16.54 6.21 11.74
N PRO A 27 17.57 7.05 11.57
CA PRO A 27 17.36 8.48 11.45
C PRO A 27 16.41 8.75 10.28
N PRO A 28 15.47 9.72 10.39
CA PRO A 28 14.67 10.13 9.26
C PRO A 28 15.58 10.46 8.06
N SER A 29 15.27 9.90 6.90
CA SER A 29 16.06 10.14 5.69
C SER A 29 16.09 11.64 5.39
N LYS A 30 17.29 12.21 5.31
CA LYS A 30 17.50 13.63 4.95
C LYS A 30 17.36 13.92 3.44
N ARG A 31 17.13 12.90 2.61
CA ARG A 31 17.01 13.08 1.15
C ARG A 31 15.58 13.45 0.77
N ALA A 32 15.38 14.72 0.39
CA ALA A 32 14.17 15.19 -0.27
C ALA A 32 13.81 14.27 -1.46
N HIS A 33 12.54 13.92 -1.60
CA HIS A 33 12.08 13.23 -2.80
C HIS A 33 11.86 14.26 -3.91
N THR A 34 12.42 14.02 -5.09
CA THR A 34 12.17 14.83 -6.30
C THR A 34 10.98 14.32 -7.10
N GLY A 35 10.38 13.20 -6.69
CA GLY A 35 9.18 12.65 -7.31
C GLY A 35 7.99 13.59 -7.14
N ARG A 36 7.30 13.87 -8.25
CA ARG A 36 6.08 14.67 -8.28
C ARG A 36 4.87 13.76 -8.49
N VAL A 37 4.02 13.65 -7.48
CA VAL A 37 2.77 12.86 -7.53
C VAL A 37 1.68 13.66 -8.26
N ALA A 38 1.50 14.93 -7.90
CA ALA A 38 0.42 15.77 -8.42
C ALA A 38 0.56 16.14 -9.90
N VAL A 39 -0.55 16.00 -10.62
CA VAL A 39 -0.71 16.31 -12.06
C VAL A 39 -1.61 17.52 -12.25
N LYS A 40 -1.69 18.05 -13.48
CA LYS A 40 -2.44 19.29 -13.76
C LYS A 40 -3.90 19.05 -14.10
N GLU A 41 -4.21 17.92 -14.72
CA GLU A 41 -5.55 17.59 -15.18
C GLU A 41 -6.00 16.28 -14.55
N SER A 42 -7.30 16.18 -14.32
CA SER A 42 -7.93 14.97 -13.81
C SER A 42 -7.72 13.80 -14.78
N ASN A 43 -7.67 12.58 -14.23
CA ASN A 43 -7.48 11.34 -14.99
C ASN A 43 -6.16 11.24 -15.78
N GLN A 44 -5.18 12.12 -15.53
CA GLN A 44 -3.81 11.89 -16.00
C GLN A 44 -3.09 10.86 -15.13
N ARG A 45 -3.32 10.91 -13.81
CA ARG A 45 -2.72 9.99 -12.85
C ARG A 45 -3.61 9.79 -11.64
N TRP A 46 -3.81 8.54 -11.29
CA TRP A 46 -4.37 8.14 -10.02
C TRP A 46 -3.29 7.49 -9.17
N CYS A 47 -3.37 7.68 -7.85
CA CYS A 47 -2.50 6.98 -6.91
C CYS A 47 -3.30 6.01 -6.06
N SER A 48 -2.70 4.87 -5.75
CA SER A 48 -3.25 3.92 -4.79
C SER A 48 -2.22 3.60 -3.71
N ASP A 49 -2.72 3.52 -2.49
CA ASP A 49 -1.96 3.18 -1.30
C ASP A 49 -2.88 2.45 -0.31
N GLY A 50 -2.27 1.90 0.74
CA GLY A 50 -2.97 1.22 1.82
C GLY A 50 -2.51 1.69 3.19
N PHE A 51 -3.45 1.84 4.13
CA PHE A 51 -3.13 2.11 5.52
C PHE A 51 -3.89 1.18 6.46
N GLU A 52 -3.38 1.05 7.67
CA GLU A 52 -3.96 0.20 8.70
C GLU A 52 -4.23 1.01 9.97
N PHE A 53 -5.36 0.75 10.62
CA PHE A 53 -5.67 1.31 11.93
C PHE A 53 -6.37 0.26 12.82
N CYS A 54 -6.23 0.44 14.14
CA CYS A 54 -6.89 -0.39 15.13
C CYS A 54 -8.25 0.21 15.50
N CYS A 55 -9.27 -0.62 15.57
CA CYS A 55 -10.58 -0.29 16.12
C CYS A 55 -10.60 -0.47 17.64
N ASP A 56 -11.57 0.15 18.32
CA ASP A 56 -11.70 0.09 19.78
C ASP A 56 -11.96 -1.34 20.30
N ASN A 57 -12.52 -2.22 19.46
CA ASN A 57 -12.73 -3.64 19.76
C ASN A 57 -11.45 -4.50 19.63
N GLY A 58 -10.30 -3.88 19.30
CA GLY A 58 -9.02 -4.56 19.11
C GLY A 58 -8.80 -5.14 17.71
N GLU A 59 -9.78 -5.05 16.81
CA GLU A 59 -9.60 -5.47 15.41
C GLU A 59 -8.73 -4.49 14.64
N ARG A 60 -8.00 -4.99 13.63
CA ARG A 60 -7.19 -4.17 12.74
C ARG A 60 -7.86 -4.13 11.38
N LEU A 61 -8.18 -2.92 10.91
CA LEU A 61 -8.71 -2.69 9.58
C LEU A 61 -7.59 -2.19 8.67
N ARG A 62 -7.58 -2.72 7.45
CA ARG A 62 -6.70 -2.29 6.37
C ARG A 62 -7.57 -1.70 5.28
N VAL A 63 -7.25 -0.48 4.88
CA VAL A 63 -7.95 0.25 3.84
C VAL A 63 -7.02 0.39 2.66
N THR A 64 -7.48 -0.04 1.49
CA THR A 64 -6.82 0.23 0.20
C THR A 64 -7.69 1.25 -0.54
N PHE A 65 -7.09 2.29 -1.09
CA PHE A 65 -7.83 3.37 -1.74
C PHE A 65 -7.21 3.78 -3.07
N ALA A 66 -7.98 4.52 -3.87
CA ALA A 66 -7.54 5.17 -5.09
C ALA A 66 -7.95 6.65 -5.09
N LEU A 67 -7.01 7.55 -5.36
CA LEU A 67 -7.25 8.99 -5.47
C LEU A 67 -6.83 9.52 -6.84
N ASP A 68 -7.53 10.55 -7.33
CA ASP A 68 -7.06 11.36 -8.44
C ASP A 68 -5.93 12.31 -7.97
N CYS A 69 -4.77 12.29 -8.63
CA CYS A 69 -3.62 13.09 -8.25
C CYS A 69 -3.76 14.58 -8.61
N CYS A 70 -4.80 14.97 -9.34
CA CYS A 70 -5.09 16.35 -9.69
C CYS A 70 -5.76 17.09 -8.53
N ASP A 71 -6.94 16.61 -8.11
CA ASP A 71 -7.84 17.26 -7.16
C ASP A 71 -7.94 16.54 -5.80
N ARG A 72 -7.30 15.37 -5.67
CA ARG A 72 -7.34 14.50 -4.48
C ARG A 72 -8.72 13.90 -4.22
N GLU A 73 -9.58 13.81 -5.24
CA GLU A 73 -10.84 13.09 -5.13
C GLU A 73 -10.58 11.61 -4.79
N ALA A 74 -11.32 11.09 -3.79
CA ALA A 74 -11.33 9.67 -3.49
C ALA A 74 -12.26 8.94 -4.46
N LEU A 75 -11.66 8.23 -5.41
CA LEU A 75 -12.38 7.52 -6.47
C LEU A 75 -13.03 6.26 -5.93
N HIS A 76 -12.30 5.45 -5.17
CA HIS A 76 -12.79 4.22 -4.57
C HIS A 76 -11.92 3.76 -3.39
N TRP A 77 -12.48 2.92 -2.53
CA TRP A 77 -11.76 2.28 -1.43
C TRP A 77 -12.40 0.95 -1.05
N ALA A 78 -11.58 0.04 -0.52
CA ALA A 78 -12.01 -1.22 0.04
C ALA A 78 -11.39 -1.40 1.43
N VAL A 79 -12.12 -2.07 2.33
CA VAL A 79 -11.72 -2.28 3.72
C VAL A 79 -11.73 -3.78 4.02
N THR A 80 -10.64 -4.27 4.61
CA THR A 80 -10.51 -5.68 4.99
C THR A 80 -9.98 -5.82 6.41
N THR A 81 -10.36 -6.91 7.08
CA THR A 81 -9.76 -7.36 8.35
C THR A 81 -8.53 -8.24 8.12
N GLY A 82 -8.43 -8.83 6.92
CA GLY A 82 -7.30 -9.61 6.43
C GLY A 82 -6.11 -8.75 5.98
N GLY A 83 -5.06 -9.37 5.44
CA GLY A 83 -3.87 -8.65 4.94
C GLY A 83 -4.12 -7.90 3.62
N PHE A 84 -3.17 -7.05 3.22
CA PHE A 84 -3.16 -6.46 1.87
C PHE A 84 -2.92 -7.56 0.82
N ASN A 85 -3.95 -7.88 0.04
CA ASN A 85 -3.87 -8.87 -1.03
C ASN A 85 -4.09 -8.20 -2.39
N SER A 86 -3.70 -8.91 -3.45
CA SER A 86 -3.84 -8.43 -4.83
C SER A 86 -5.29 -8.30 -5.28
N GLU A 87 -6.18 -9.15 -4.75
CA GLU A 87 -7.62 -9.14 -5.04
C GLU A 87 -8.26 -7.81 -4.63
N THR A 88 -8.03 -7.35 -3.40
CA THR A 88 -8.54 -6.06 -2.91
C THR A 88 -8.03 -4.90 -3.76
N VAL A 89 -6.77 -4.97 -4.24
CA VAL A 89 -6.21 -3.95 -5.12
C VAL A 89 -6.91 -3.94 -6.48
N GLN A 90 -7.20 -5.11 -7.05
CA GLN A 90 -7.93 -5.25 -8.31
C GLN A 90 -9.37 -4.73 -8.17
N ASP A 91 -10.05 -5.04 -7.07
CA ASP A 91 -11.39 -4.51 -6.79
C ASP A 91 -11.40 -2.98 -6.73
N VAL A 92 -10.38 -2.39 -6.07
CA VAL A 92 -10.24 -0.93 -6.01
C VAL A 92 -9.95 -0.32 -7.38
N MET A 93 -9.16 -0.98 -8.23
CA MET A 93 -8.94 -0.54 -9.62
C MET A 93 -10.25 -0.53 -10.41
N LEU A 94 -11.01 -1.63 -10.36
CA LEU A 94 -12.27 -1.76 -11.07
C LEU A 94 -13.29 -0.73 -10.56
N GLY A 95 -13.49 -0.67 -9.25
CA GLY A 95 -14.43 0.28 -8.64
C GLY A 95 -14.08 1.74 -8.90
N ALA A 96 -12.79 2.09 -9.03
CA ALA A 96 -12.36 3.43 -9.41
C ALA A 96 -12.69 3.76 -10.88
N VAL A 97 -12.44 2.81 -11.80
CA VAL A 97 -12.77 2.98 -13.22
C VAL A 97 -14.28 3.06 -13.41
N GLU A 98 -15.05 2.16 -12.81
CA GLU A 98 -16.52 2.18 -12.87
C GLU A 98 -17.09 3.48 -12.29
N ARG A 99 -16.55 3.96 -11.18
CA ARG A 99 -16.98 5.22 -10.57
C ARG A 99 -16.72 6.43 -11.48
N ARG A 100 -15.60 6.46 -12.19
CA ARG A 100 -15.22 7.62 -13.01
C ARG A 100 -15.82 7.58 -14.42
N PHE A 101 -15.86 6.40 -15.04
CA PHE A 101 -16.18 6.22 -16.45
C PHE A 101 -17.45 5.38 -16.69
N GLY A 102 -18.11 4.92 -15.62
CA GLY A 102 -19.29 4.07 -15.75
C GLY A 102 -18.93 2.72 -16.37
N ASN A 103 -19.65 2.33 -17.42
CA ASN A 103 -19.40 1.07 -18.13
C ASN A 103 -18.33 1.19 -19.23
N ASP A 104 -17.76 2.38 -19.43
CA ASP A 104 -16.76 2.63 -20.45
C ASP A 104 -15.34 2.60 -19.86
N LEU A 105 -14.36 2.30 -20.71
CA LEU A 105 -12.94 2.44 -20.36
C LEU A 105 -12.45 3.87 -20.62
N PRO A 106 -11.39 4.33 -19.93
CA PRO A 106 -10.82 5.64 -20.20
C PRO A 106 -10.36 5.75 -21.66
N SER A 107 -10.64 6.89 -22.28
CA SER A 107 -10.27 7.17 -23.69
C SER A 107 -8.78 7.32 -23.92
N SER A 108 -8.01 7.52 -22.85
CA SER A 108 -6.54 7.56 -22.86
C SER A 108 -6.00 6.87 -21.60
N PRO A 109 -4.82 6.23 -21.65
CA PRO A 109 -4.28 5.53 -20.50
C PRO A 109 -4.13 6.45 -19.28
N VAL A 110 -4.67 6.02 -18.14
CA VAL A 110 -4.51 6.73 -16.86
C VAL A 110 -3.33 6.14 -16.11
N GLU A 111 -2.36 6.96 -15.70
CA GLU A 111 -1.24 6.44 -14.91
C GLU A 111 -1.74 5.95 -13.54
N TRP A 112 -1.42 4.72 -13.18
CA TRP A 112 -1.73 4.13 -11.88
C TRP A 112 -0.47 4.04 -11.03
N LEU A 113 -0.26 5.06 -10.20
CA LEU A 113 0.93 5.21 -9.37
C LEU A 113 0.78 4.50 -8.02
N THR A 114 1.69 3.57 -7.75
CA THR A 114 1.71 2.81 -6.49
C THR A 114 3.11 2.76 -5.88
N ASP A 115 3.19 2.34 -4.63
CA ASP A 115 4.46 1.98 -4.01
C ASP A 115 5.02 0.65 -4.60
N ASN A 116 6.11 0.13 -4.02
CA ASN A 116 6.69 -1.14 -4.47
C ASN A 116 6.15 -2.35 -3.70
N GLY A 117 4.96 -2.22 -3.09
CA GLY A 117 4.25 -3.29 -2.41
C GLY A 117 4.05 -4.51 -3.33
N SER A 118 4.15 -5.71 -2.76
CA SER A 118 4.04 -6.95 -3.52
C SER A 118 2.67 -7.13 -4.17
N CYS A 119 1.60 -6.67 -3.52
CA CYS A 119 0.24 -6.68 -4.07
C CYS A 119 0.14 -5.87 -5.38
N TYR A 120 0.82 -4.73 -5.48
CA TYR A 120 0.84 -3.89 -6.67
C TYR A 120 1.79 -4.40 -7.77
N ARG A 121 2.86 -5.12 -7.39
CA ARG A 121 3.85 -5.66 -8.33
C ARG A 121 3.48 -7.01 -8.94
N ALA A 122 2.50 -7.71 -8.37
CA ALA A 122 2.03 -9.00 -8.89
C ALA A 122 1.67 -8.89 -10.38
N ASN A 123 2.12 -9.86 -11.18
CA ASN A 123 2.01 -9.79 -12.64
C ASN A 123 0.54 -9.74 -13.08
N GLU A 124 -0.31 -10.54 -12.43
CA GLU A 124 -1.75 -10.61 -12.64
C GLU A 124 -2.40 -9.24 -12.38
N THR A 125 -1.97 -8.54 -11.33
CA THR A 125 -2.50 -7.21 -10.96
C THR A 125 -2.10 -6.15 -11.98
N ARG A 126 -0.87 -6.21 -12.50
CA ARG A 126 -0.42 -5.30 -13.58
C ARG A 126 -1.08 -5.60 -14.91
N GLN A 127 -1.41 -6.86 -15.19
CA GLN A 127 -2.18 -7.23 -16.38
C GLN A 127 -3.62 -6.73 -16.27
N PHE A 128 -4.26 -6.94 -15.11
CA PHE A 128 -5.61 -6.46 -14.83
C PHE A 128 -5.73 -4.93 -14.96
N ALA A 129 -4.78 -4.18 -14.38
CA ALA A 129 -4.73 -2.72 -14.53
C ALA A 129 -4.72 -2.29 -16.01
N ARG A 130 -3.92 -2.95 -16.86
CA ARG A 130 -3.85 -2.63 -18.30
C ARG A 130 -5.16 -2.94 -19.03
N MET A 131 -5.87 -4.00 -18.64
CA MET A 131 -7.20 -4.30 -19.19
C MET A 131 -8.22 -3.19 -18.88
N LEU A 132 -8.05 -2.50 -17.76
CA LEU A 132 -8.90 -1.38 -17.34
C LEU A 132 -8.46 -0.02 -17.92
N GLY A 133 -7.49 0.00 -18.85
CA GLY A 133 -6.96 1.25 -19.40
C GLY A 133 -6.06 2.03 -18.42
N LEU A 134 -5.56 1.36 -17.38
CA LEU A 134 -4.62 1.93 -16.42
C LEU A 134 -3.18 1.55 -16.80
N GLU A 135 -2.25 2.50 -16.68
CA GLU A 135 -0.82 2.28 -16.91
C GLU A 135 -0.07 2.15 -15.58
N PRO A 136 0.38 0.94 -15.17
CA PRO A 136 1.07 0.76 -13.89
C PRO A 136 2.40 1.53 -13.82
N LYS A 137 2.49 2.48 -12.89
CA LYS A 137 3.71 3.20 -12.52
C LYS A 137 4.07 2.89 -11.07
N ASN A 138 5.37 2.81 -10.79
CA ASN A 138 5.86 2.61 -9.43
C ASN A 138 6.67 3.82 -8.99
N THR A 139 6.63 4.11 -7.69
CA THR A 139 7.61 5.01 -7.08
C THR A 139 9.02 4.46 -7.28
N ALA A 140 10.00 5.36 -7.47
CA ALA A 140 11.39 4.96 -7.60
C ALA A 140 11.86 4.23 -6.34
N VAL A 141 12.45 3.05 -6.52
CA VAL A 141 13.12 2.32 -5.43
C VAL A 141 14.38 3.10 -5.05
N ARG A 142 14.54 3.39 -3.76
CA ARG A 142 15.73 4.04 -3.20
C ARG A 142 16.72 2.99 -2.69
#